data_AF-F3CDC6-F1
#
_entry.id   AF-F3CDC6-F1
#
_cell.length_a   1.000
_cell.length_b   1.000
_cell.length_c   1.000
_cell.angle_alpha   90.00
_cell.angle_beta   90.00
_cell.angle_gamma   90.00
#
_symmetry.space_group_name_H-M   'P 1'
#
loop_
_entity.id
_entity.type
_entity.pdbx_description
1 polymer ?
#
loop_
_entity_poly.entity_id
_entity_poly.type
_entity_poly.pdbx_seq_one_letter_code
_entity_poly.pdbx_strand_id
1 'polypeptide(L)'
;MSELLEHTSHIEDRLVELDRAINQIAREDDRSRRLLQLRGVGSTTASALVASIGDGHDFRNGRQVAAWLGLTPSQYSSGGKQRLGSITKAGDAYLRSLLVLGARSVMANLGNKQDPLSRWIRNLMERRGYWRAAVAIAAKNARMAWAVLHYGDTFKPEQAEPTGA
;
A
#
# COMPACT_ATOMS: atom_id res chain seq x y z
N MET A 1 21.28 -31.83 -13.93
CA MET A 1 21.19 -30.40 -14.30
C MET A 1 19.89 -30.11 -15.06
N SER A 2 19.51 -30.89 -16.08
CA SER A 2 18.22 -30.73 -16.79
C SER A 2 16.99 -30.85 -15.87
N GLU A 3 16.94 -31.86 -15.00
CA GLU A 3 15.83 -32.09 -14.07
C GLU A 3 15.55 -30.90 -13.12
N LEU A 4 16.61 -30.24 -12.63
CA LEU A 4 16.47 -29.04 -11.78
C LEU A 4 15.99 -27.82 -12.58
N LEU A 5 16.40 -27.71 -13.85
CA LEU A 5 15.95 -26.64 -14.75
C LEU A 5 14.48 -26.84 -15.12
N GLU A 6 14.07 -28.07 -15.42
CA GLU A 6 12.67 -28.42 -15.67
C GLU A 6 11.78 -28.15 -14.44
N HIS A 7 12.25 -28.52 -13.25
CA HIS A 7 11.52 -28.22 -12.01
C HIS A 7 11.38 -26.71 -11.78
N THR A 8 12.43 -25.93 -12.03
CA THR A 8 12.38 -24.47 -11.89
C THR A 8 11.38 -23.87 -12.87
N SER A 9 11.42 -24.27 -14.14
CA SER A 9 10.46 -23.83 -15.16
C SER A 9 9.01 -24.15 -14.77
N HIS A 10 8.76 -25.35 -14.23
CA HIS A 10 7.42 -25.73 -13.79
C HIS A 10 6.90 -24.83 -12.66
N ILE A 11 7.76 -24.50 -11.70
CA ILE A 11 7.39 -23.60 -10.60
C ILE A 11 7.15 -22.18 -11.11
N GLU A 12 7.93 -21.70 -12.07
CA GLU A 12 7.72 -20.40 -12.72
C GLU A 12 6.38 -20.34 -13.46
N ASP A 13 6.04 -21.38 -14.23
CA ASP A 13 4.75 -21.46 -14.92
C ASP A 13 3.58 -21.46 -13.92
N ARG A 14 3.72 -22.23 -12.84
CA ARG A 14 2.71 -22.26 -11.77
C ARG A 14 2.55 -20.92 -11.06
N LEU A 15 3.64 -20.18 -10.87
CA LEU A 15 3.60 -18.85 -10.29
C LEU A 15 2.81 -17.89 -11.20
N VAL A 16 3.07 -17.93 -12.50
CA VAL A 16 2.37 -17.11 -13.49
C VAL A 16 0.86 -17.42 -13.50
N GLU A 17 0.47 -18.70 -13.44
CA GLU A 17 -0.95 -19.06 -13.39
C GLU A 17 -1.64 -18.55 -12.11
N LEU A 18 -0.96 -18.66 -10.96
CA LEU A 18 -1.50 -18.14 -9.69
C LEU A 18 -1.61 -16.61 -9.71
N ASP A 19 -0.65 -15.91 -10.28
CA ASP A 19 -0.71 -14.45 -10.44
C ASP A 19 -1.89 -14.05 -11.34
N ARG A 20 -2.15 -14.80 -12.42
CA ARG A 20 -3.34 -14.56 -13.26
C ARG A 20 -4.63 -14.76 -12.48
N ALA A 21 -4.73 -15.82 -11.69
CA ALA A 21 -5.89 -16.09 -10.84
C ALA A 21 -6.13 -14.97 -9.81
N ILE A 22 -5.07 -14.51 -9.13
CA ILE A 22 -5.14 -13.39 -8.17
C ILE A 22 -5.63 -12.12 -8.87
N ASN A 23 -5.07 -11.82 -10.06
CA ASN A 23 -5.49 -10.66 -10.83
C ASN A 23 -6.95 -10.74 -11.27
N GLN A 24 -7.44 -11.92 -11.63
CA GLN A 24 -8.84 -12.13 -12.01
C GLN A 24 -9.76 -11.90 -10.81
N ILE A 25 -9.47 -12.54 -9.66
CA ILE A 25 -10.25 -12.38 -8.43
C ILE A 25 -10.31 -10.91 -8.01
N ALA A 26 -9.18 -10.19 -8.06
CA ALA A 26 -9.11 -8.77 -7.71
C ALA A 26 -9.94 -7.88 -8.66
N ARG A 27 -10.16 -8.32 -9.90
CA ARG A 27 -10.95 -7.58 -10.90
C ARG A 27 -12.44 -7.90 -10.83
N GLU A 28 -12.81 -9.05 -10.25
CA GLU A 28 -14.20 -9.45 -10.05
C GLU A 28 -14.80 -8.88 -8.75
N ASP A 29 -13.97 -8.63 -7.74
CA ASP A 29 -14.39 -7.99 -6.48
C ASP A 29 -14.37 -6.45 -6.60
N ASP A 30 -15.55 -5.83 -6.48
CA ASP A 30 -15.71 -4.37 -6.58
C ASP A 30 -14.85 -3.59 -5.57
N ARG A 31 -14.66 -4.13 -4.36
CA ARG A 31 -13.81 -3.49 -3.33
C ARG A 31 -12.36 -3.47 -3.79
N SER A 32 -11.86 -4.60 -4.28
CA SER A 32 -10.53 -4.70 -4.87
C SER A 32 -10.36 -3.77 -6.07
N ARG A 33 -11.36 -3.65 -6.96
CA ARG A 33 -11.32 -2.70 -8.09
C ARG A 33 -11.20 -1.24 -7.65
N ARG A 34 -11.91 -0.84 -6.61
CA ARG A 34 -11.79 0.52 -6.06
C ARG A 34 -10.40 0.75 -5.45
N LEU A 35 -9.84 -0.24 -4.76
CA LEU A 35 -8.49 -0.16 -4.20
C LEU A 35 -7.41 -0.05 -5.27
N LEU A 36 -7.58 -0.71 -6.43
CA LEU A 36 -6.67 -0.61 -7.58
C LEU A 36 -6.55 0.81 -8.15
N GLN A 37 -7.47 1.73 -7.82
CA GLN A 37 -7.36 3.14 -8.22
C GLN A 37 -6.32 3.92 -7.39
N LEU A 38 -5.88 3.37 -6.26
CA LEU A 38 -4.87 4.00 -5.42
C LEU A 38 -3.47 3.78 -5.99
N ARG A 39 -2.69 4.86 -6.12
CA ARG A 39 -1.29 4.76 -6.59
C ARG A 39 -0.48 3.88 -5.64
N GLY A 40 0.19 2.87 -6.21
CA GLY A 40 1.01 1.93 -5.44
C GLY A 40 0.21 0.79 -4.81
N VAL A 41 -1.05 0.60 -5.17
CA VAL A 41 -1.84 -0.58 -4.78
C VAL A 41 -2.06 -1.43 -6.03
N GLY A 42 -1.44 -2.61 -6.07
CA GLY A 42 -1.65 -3.63 -7.11
C GLY A 42 -2.61 -4.72 -6.65
N SER A 43 -2.97 -5.66 -7.53
CA SER A 43 -3.97 -6.72 -7.27
C SER A 43 -3.68 -7.52 -6.01
N THR A 44 -2.45 -7.97 -5.81
CA THR A 44 -2.05 -8.70 -4.59
C THR A 44 -2.26 -7.86 -3.34
N THR A 45 -1.94 -6.56 -3.38
CA THR A 45 -2.15 -5.65 -2.24
C THR A 45 -3.64 -5.37 -2.03
N ALA A 46 -4.41 -5.17 -3.09
CA ALA A 46 -5.85 -4.95 -3.02
C ALA A 46 -6.56 -6.17 -2.40
N SER A 47 -6.32 -7.37 -2.95
CA SER A 47 -6.92 -8.61 -2.44
C SER A 47 -6.52 -8.88 -0.99
N ALA A 48 -5.25 -8.66 -0.62
CA ALA A 48 -4.80 -8.83 0.75
C ALA A 48 -5.47 -7.82 1.70
N LEU A 49 -5.60 -6.56 1.29
CA LEU A 49 -6.29 -5.54 2.09
C LEU A 49 -7.77 -5.88 2.28
N VAL A 50 -8.47 -6.32 1.23
CA VAL A 50 -9.87 -6.76 1.34
C VAL A 50 -10.00 -7.96 2.26
N ALA A 51 -9.13 -8.97 2.10
CA ALA A 51 -9.14 -10.17 2.93
C ALA A 51 -8.87 -9.88 4.42
N SER A 52 -8.08 -8.85 4.73
CA SER A 52 -7.69 -8.52 6.10
C SER A 52 -8.53 -7.43 6.77
N ILE A 53 -9.04 -6.47 6.02
CA ILE A 53 -9.80 -5.31 6.54
C ILE A 53 -11.31 -5.51 6.34
N GLY A 54 -11.73 -6.35 5.40
CA GLY A 54 -13.13 -6.49 5.00
C GLY A 54 -13.69 -5.15 4.51
N ASP A 55 -14.85 -4.77 5.04
CA ASP A 55 -15.50 -3.48 4.74
C ASP A 55 -14.96 -2.32 5.61
N GLY A 56 -13.99 -2.59 6.50
CA GLY A 56 -13.35 -1.58 7.32
C GLY A 56 -14.17 -1.06 8.50
N HIS A 57 -15.33 -1.63 8.78
CA HIS A 57 -16.20 -1.26 9.91
C HIS A 57 -15.60 -1.59 11.29
N ASP A 58 -14.64 -2.52 11.36
CA ASP A 58 -13.91 -2.84 12.59
C ASP A 58 -13.01 -1.70 13.07
N PHE A 59 -12.78 -0.70 12.21
CA PHE A 59 -11.94 0.45 12.49
C PHE A 59 -12.74 1.76 12.48
N ARG A 60 -12.53 2.59 13.49
CA ARG A 60 -13.19 3.90 13.63
C ARG A 60 -12.71 4.92 12.61
N ASN A 61 -11.46 4.79 12.17
CA ASN A 61 -10.84 5.67 11.17
C ASN A 61 -9.59 5.02 10.58
N GLY A 62 -9.15 5.54 9.44
CA GLY A 62 -7.94 5.05 8.78
C GLY A 62 -6.65 5.18 9.60
N ARG A 63 -6.56 6.12 10.56
CA ARG A 63 -5.37 6.21 11.44
C ARG A 63 -5.24 4.97 12.31
N GLN A 64 -6.36 4.38 12.73
CA GLN A 64 -6.40 3.12 13.46
C GLN A 64 -5.88 1.96 12.59
N VAL A 65 -6.26 1.91 11.31
CA VAL A 65 -5.72 0.91 10.36
C VAL A 65 -4.21 1.08 10.18
N ALA A 66 -3.72 2.31 9.98
CA ALA A 66 -2.29 2.56 9.86
C ALA A 66 -1.52 2.15 11.13
N ALA A 67 -2.10 2.36 12.32
CA ALA A 67 -1.51 1.93 13.58
C ALA A 67 -1.53 0.40 13.74
N TRP A 68 -2.65 -0.25 13.38
CA TRP A 68 -2.82 -1.70 13.40
C TRP A 68 -1.83 -2.41 12.46
N LEU A 69 -1.53 -1.81 11.31
CA LEU A 69 -0.49 -2.27 10.38
C LEU A 69 0.94 -1.93 10.81
N GLY A 70 1.11 -1.23 11.94
CA GLY A 70 2.42 -0.85 12.47
C GLY A 70 3.16 0.19 11.62
N LEU A 71 2.42 1.02 10.87
CA LEU A 71 2.94 2.09 10.03
C LEU A 71 3.02 3.45 10.75
N THR A 72 2.61 3.51 12.02
CA THR A 72 2.69 4.72 12.85
C THR A 72 3.98 4.74 13.68
N PRO A 73 4.60 5.92 13.87
CA PRO A 73 5.74 6.06 14.76
C PRO A 73 5.35 5.73 16.21
N SER A 74 6.25 5.09 16.95
CA SER A 74 6.14 4.95 18.39
C SER A 74 6.25 6.31 19.06
N GLN A 75 5.53 6.49 20.16
CA GLN A 75 5.49 7.74 20.90
C GLN A 75 6.07 7.52 22.30
N TYR A 76 7.11 8.26 22.63
CA TYR A 76 7.68 8.31 23.98
C TYR A 76 7.46 9.70 24.54
N SER A 77 6.75 9.78 25.66
CA SER A 77 6.47 11.04 26.36
C SER A 77 6.99 10.95 27.78
N SER A 78 8.01 11.75 28.11
CA SER A 78 8.45 11.95 29.49
C SER A 78 8.52 13.45 29.78
N GLY A 79 8.04 13.86 30.96
CA GLY A 79 8.08 15.26 31.41
C GLY A 79 7.46 16.27 30.44
N GLY A 80 6.36 15.91 29.74
CA GLY A 80 5.66 16.80 28.81
C GLY A 80 6.30 17.00 27.43
N LYS A 81 7.48 16.40 27.15
CA LYS A 81 8.11 16.45 25.83
C LYS A 81 7.73 15.21 25.01
N GLN A 82 7.03 15.43 23.90
CA GLN A 82 6.67 14.37 22.96
C GLN A 82 7.83 14.07 22.01
N ARG A 83 8.29 12.81 21.97
CA ARG A 83 9.28 12.33 21.00
C ARG A 83 8.71 11.18 20.20
N LEU A 84 8.75 11.33 18.87
CA LEU A 84 8.37 10.27 17.93
C LEU A 84 9.60 9.42 17.58
N GLY A 85 9.46 8.11 17.75
CA GLY A 85 10.48 7.10 17.46
C GLY A 85 10.34 6.45 16.08
N SER A 86 10.85 5.22 15.98
CA SER A 86 10.68 4.35 14.82
C SER A 86 9.23 3.88 14.69
N ILE A 87 8.83 3.34 13.54
CA ILE A 87 7.51 2.72 13.44
C ILE A 87 7.40 1.54 14.41
N THR A 88 6.20 1.32 14.96
CA THR A 88 5.97 0.25 15.93
C THR A 88 6.24 -1.13 15.35
N LYS A 89 6.05 -1.31 14.03
CA LYS A 89 6.11 -2.61 13.33
C LYS A 89 5.14 -3.66 13.89
N ALA A 90 4.22 -3.25 14.76
CA ALA A 90 3.17 -4.09 15.32
C ALA A 90 2.19 -4.50 14.21
N GLY A 91 1.56 -5.67 14.35
CA GLY A 91 0.61 -6.19 13.37
C GLY A 91 1.25 -6.91 12.19
N ASP A 92 0.52 -6.97 11.07
CA ASP A 92 0.84 -7.82 9.94
C ASP A 92 2.07 -7.32 9.14
N ALA A 93 3.14 -8.12 9.17
CA ALA A 93 4.38 -7.81 8.46
C ALA A 93 4.25 -7.92 6.93
N TYR A 94 3.37 -8.81 6.44
CA TYR A 94 3.12 -9.00 5.02
C TYR A 94 2.37 -7.81 4.43
N LEU A 95 1.24 -7.40 5.02
CA LEU A 95 0.49 -6.21 4.58
C LEU A 95 1.34 -4.95 4.64
N ARG A 96 2.12 -4.78 5.72
CA ARG A 96 3.06 -3.65 5.83
C ARG A 96 4.10 -3.68 4.72
N SER A 97 4.64 -4.85 4.38
CA SER A 97 5.62 -5.00 3.30
C SER A 97 5.02 -4.68 1.93
N LEU A 98 3.80 -5.15 1.65
CA LEU A 98 3.08 -4.84 0.41
C LEU A 98 2.86 -3.33 0.25
N LEU A 99 2.39 -2.64 1.29
CA LEU A 99 2.18 -1.19 1.25
C LEU A 99 3.48 -0.41 1.10
N VAL A 100 4.57 -0.85 1.74
CA VAL A 100 5.89 -0.23 1.58
C VAL A 100 6.46 -0.48 0.17
N LEU A 101 6.29 -1.67 -0.39
CA LEU A 101 6.69 -1.97 -1.76
C LEU A 101 5.89 -1.14 -2.77
N GLY A 102 4.59 -1.02 -2.56
CA GLY A 102 3.71 -0.13 -3.30
C GLY A 102 4.17 1.32 -3.27
N ALA A 103 4.48 1.83 -2.07
CA ALA A 103 5.05 3.17 -1.89
C ALA A 103 6.37 3.36 -2.65
N ARG A 104 7.26 2.36 -2.65
CA ARG A 104 8.52 2.40 -3.40
C ARG A 104 8.29 2.46 -4.90
N SER A 105 7.32 1.70 -5.42
CA SER A 105 6.93 1.76 -6.84
C SER A 105 6.43 3.16 -7.22
N VAL A 106 5.60 3.79 -6.37
CA VAL A 106 5.16 5.17 -6.60
C VAL A 106 6.34 6.14 -6.65
N MET A 107 7.28 6.02 -5.71
CA MET A 107 8.48 6.88 -5.67
C MET A 107 9.38 6.66 -6.90
N ALA A 108 9.56 5.42 -7.34
CA ALA A 108 10.36 5.09 -8.52
C ALA A 108 9.73 5.65 -9.81
N ASN A 109 8.39 5.71 -9.88
CA ASN A 109 7.63 6.12 -11.06
C ASN A 109 7.12 7.58 -11.01
N LEU A 110 7.77 8.44 -10.20
CA LEU A 110 7.43 9.86 -10.12
C LEU A 110 7.68 10.59 -11.45
N GLY A 111 8.78 10.26 -12.14
CA GLY A 111 9.22 10.98 -13.33
C GLY A 111 9.19 12.50 -13.14
N ASN A 112 8.69 13.22 -14.15
CA ASN A 112 8.51 14.67 -14.14
C ASN A 112 7.08 15.11 -13.75
N LYS A 113 6.27 14.23 -13.17
CA LYS A 113 4.86 14.54 -12.82
C LYS A 113 4.81 15.63 -11.77
N GLN A 114 4.05 16.70 -12.01
CA GLN A 114 3.94 17.88 -11.12
C GLN A 114 2.64 17.90 -10.29
N ASP A 115 1.88 16.81 -10.29
CA ASP A 115 0.64 16.68 -9.52
C ASP A 115 0.89 16.89 -8.01
N PRO A 116 -0.13 17.31 -7.23
CA PRO A 116 0.01 17.60 -5.80
C PRO A 116 0.65 16.46 -4.99
N LEU A 117 0.30 15.20 -5.30
CA LEU A 117 0.86 14.04 -4.63
C LEU A 117 2.34 13.86 -4.98
N SER A 118 2.72 13.96 -6.25
CA SER A 118 4.12 13.86 -6.70
C SER A 118 5.00 14.95 -6.09
N ARG A 119 4.50 16.20 -6.00
CA ARG A 119 5.20 17.30 -5.30
C ARG A 119 5.34 17.03 -3.81
N TRP A 120 4.29 16.54 -3.16
CA TRP A 120 4.33 16.17 -1.74
C TRP A 120 5.36 15.06 -1.48
N ILE A 121 5.42 14.03 -2.34
CA ILE A 121 6.39 12.94 -2.22
C ILE A 121 7.82 13.47 -2.36
N ARG A 122 8.11 14.30 -3.37
CA ARG A 122 9.45 14.89 -3.55
C ARG A 122 9.88 15.72 -2.35
N ASN A 123 9.03 16.63 -1.89
CA ASN A 123 9.32 17.44 -0.71
C ASN A 123 9.54 16.58 0.54
N LEU A 124 8.79 15.49 0.69
CA LEU A 124 8.95 14.57 1.81
C LEU A 124 10.27 13.81 1.75
N MET A 125 10.68 13.35 0.56
CA MET A 125 11.96 12.69 0.34
C MET A 125 13.12 13.64 0.66
N GLU A 126 13.07 14.89 0.21
CA GLU A 126 14.07 15.92 0.51
C GLU A 126 14.20 16.20 2.02
N ARG A 127 13.06 16.31 2.72
CA ARG A 127 13.04 16.71 4.13
C ARG A 127 13.34 15.57 5.11
N ARG A 128 13.02 14.33 4.75
CA ARG A 128 13.00 13.19 5.69
C ARG A 128 13.80 11.98 5.22
N GLY A 129 14.22 11.94 3.96
CA GLY A 129 14.91 10.81 3.35
C GLY A 129 13.97 9.74 2.80
N TYR A 130 14.52 8.92 1.89
CA TYR A 130 13.79 7.93 1.09
C TYR A 130 12.93 6.97 1.93
N TRP A 131 13.52 6.30 2.93
CA TRP A 131 12.81 5.27 3.71
C TRP A 131 11.68 5.84 4.57
N ARG A 132 11.86 7.05 5.12
CA ARG A 132 10.80 7.72 5.88
C ARG A 132 9.67 8.17 4.97
N ALA A 133 9.99 8.61 3.75
CA ALA A 133 8.99 8.91 2.73
C ALA A 133 8.20 7.65 2.33
N ALA A 134 8.87 6.52 2.08
CA ALA A 134 8.23 5.23 1.78
C ALA A 134 7.19 4.85 2.84
N VAL A 135 7.59 4.88 4.11
CA VAL A 135 6.71 4.54 5.23
C VAL A 135 5.53 5.52 5.34
N ALA A 136 5.76 6.82 5.14
CA ALA A 136 4.70 7.81 5.19
C ALA A 136 3.69 7.68 4.04
N ILE A 137 4.14 7.33 2.83
CA ILE A 137 3.29 7.01 1.69
C ILE A 137 2.49 5.74 1.98
N ALA A 138 3.13 4.69 2.50
CA ALA A 138 2.45 3.45 2.92
C ALA A 138 1.36 3.74 3.97
N ALA A 139 1.65 4.57 4.98
CA ALA A 139 0.67 5.00 5.98
C ALA A 139 -0.46 5.85 5.37
N LYS A 140 -0.17 6.68 4.35
CA LYS A 140 -1.20 7.39 3.59
C LYS A 140 -2.09 6.40 2.83
N ASN A 141 -1.50 5.44 2.11
CA ASN A 141 -2.24 4.42 1.36
C ASN A 141 -3.10 3.53 2.27
N ALA A 142 -2.62 3.14 3.46
CA ALA A 142 -3.43 2.41 4.44
C ALA A 142 -4.69 3.18 4.84
N ARG A 143 -4.56 4.50 5.08
CA ARG A 143 -5.70 5.37 5.42
C ARG A 143 -6.68 5.52 4.26
N MET A 144 -6.16 5.65 3.03
CA MET A 144 -6.96 5.75 1.82
C MET A 144 -7.68 4.43 1.53
N ALA A 145 -7.01 3.29 1.70
CA ALA A 145 -7.60 1.97 1.54
C ALA A 145 -8.76 1.75 2.50
N TRP A 146 -8.59 2.10 3.78
CA TRP A 146 -9.71 2.08 4.73
C TRP A 146 -10.86 2.97 4.29
N ALA A 147 -10.59 4.19 3.81
CA ALA A 147 -11.64 5.09 3.35
C ALA A 147 -12.38 4.54 2.12
N VAL A 148 -11.66 3.94 1.16
CA VAL A 148 -12.25 3.25 0.00
C VAL A 148 -13.18 2.12 0.45
N LEU A 149 -12.76 1.31 1.41
CA LEU A 149 -13.53 0.16 1.88
C LEU A 149 -14.74 0.61 2.70
N HIS A 150 -14.55 1.55 3.62
CA HIS A 150 -15.59 2.02 4.54
C HIS A 150 -16.67 2.88 3.85
N TYR A 151 -16.29 3.72 2.87
CA TYR A 151 -17.20 4.63 2.20
C TYR A 151 -17.67 4.13 0.82
N GLY A 152 -17.03 3.10 0.27
CA GLY A 152 -17.39 2.52 -1.02
C GLY A 152 -17.39 3.54 -2.17
N ASP A 153 -18.47 3.57 -2.95
CA ASP A 153 -18.61 4.43 -4.15
C ASP A 153 -18.64 5.94 -3.86
N THR A 154 -18.87 6.33 -2.60
CA THR A 154 -18.83 7.75 -2.22
C THR A 154 -17.40 8.27 -2.13
N PHE A 155 -16.41 7.39 -2.06
CA PHE A 155 -15.01 7.77 -2.04
C PHE A 155 -14.46 7.98 -3.45
N LYS A 156 -14.21 9.24 -3.80
CA LYS A 156 -13.51 9.60 -5.04
C LYS A 156 -12.04 9.87 -4.71
N PRO A 157 -11.09 8.96 -5.03
CA PRO A 157 -9.69 9.29 -4.92
C PRO A 157 -9.39 10.46 -5.86
N GLU A 158 -8.56 11.41 -5.40
CA GLU A 158 -8.02 12.47 -6.26
C GLU A 158 -7.32 11.78 -7.44
N GLN A 159 -7.93 11.90 -8.63
CA GLN A 159 -7.61 11.05 -9.77
C GLN A 159 -6.12 11.18 -10.11
N ALA A 160 -5.44 10.04 -10.16
CA ALA A 160 -4.20 9.97 -10.89
C ALA A 160 -4.56 10.11 -12.37
N GLU A 161 -4.19 11.23 -13.01
CA GLU A 161 -4.32 11.34 -14.46
C GLU A 161 -3.76 10.08 -15.13
N PRO A 162 -4.48 9.48 -16.09
CA PRO A 162 -4.00 8.31 -16.78
C PRO A 162 -2.64 8.65 -17.38
N THR A 163 -1.63 7.83 -17.08
CA THR A 163 -0.35 7.91 -17.78
C THR A 163 -0.65 7.49 -19.22
N GLY A 164 -0.92 8.48 -20.06
CA GLY A 164 -1.21 8.31 -21.47
C GLY A 164 0.07 8.06 -22.25
N ALA A 165 -0.06 7.10 -23.18
CA ALA A 165 0.81 6.77 -24.33
C ALA A 165 2.22 6.24 -24.03
#